data_AF-A0A8C7M0Q4-F1
#
_entry.id   AF-A0A8C7M0Q4-F1
#
_cell.length_a   1.000
_cell.length_b   1.000
_cell.length_c   1.000
_cell.angle_alpha   90.00
_cell.angle_beta   90.00
_cell.angle_gamma   90.00
#
_symmetry.space_group_name_H-M   'P 1'
#
loop_
_entity.id
_entity.type
_entity.pdbx_description
1 polymer ?
#
loop_
_entity_poly.entity_id
_entity_poly.type
_entity_poly.pdbx_seq_one_letter_code
_entity_poly.pdbx_strand_id
1 'polypeptide(L)'
;QTVMCYLLKLSYSWTCPKIMIAILARNAAHSLPHYLGCIDRLDYPKERIAIWAATDHSVDNSTAMLREWLKQAQDQYHYVEWRPMEQPKSYTDEWGPKHWPPSRFNHVMKLRQAALKAARERWADYILFADSDNLLTNPRILNLLMAENLTLVAPMLESRSLYSNFWCGITPQGYYKRTPDYQPIREWKRLGCFAVPMVHSTFLLDLRRDASRELAFYPPHPDYSWAFDDIMVFSFSARQADVQMYVCNREHYGFLPVPLKASQNVDEEKESFTHTIAEAMIDHNIAPSEYLYNPQIPQDKMGFDEIFLINLKRRLDRRQRMLSTMTSLGLQATLTDAVDGKALNTSQLQALGIEMIPGYQDPYSGRVLTRGEIGCFLSHHSTWVQLVERGLSKVLVLEDDVRFEPRFKRRMMTIMEEVEKAQLDWDLIYVGRKRMQVRQPERSVEGVNNLVEADYSYWTLGYALSAQGARKLLAAQAFNKMLPVDEFLPVMFNKHPNSDFMSHFEPRDLKAFSVEPLLLYPTHYTGEPGYVSDTETSTIWDDEATATDWDRHVTGDSPPPAARSTRDEL
;
A
#
# COMPACT_ATOMS: atom_id res chain seq x y z
N GLN A 1 -14.02 -24.38 23.80
CA GLN A 1 -15.33 -24.74 23.22
C GLN A 1 -16.09 -23.47 22.92
N THR A 2 -16.22 -23.23 21.62
CA THR A 2 -17.09 -22.34 20.88
C THR A 2 -18.42 -22.01 21.58
N VAL A 3 -18.68 -20.71 21.79
CA VAL A 3 -20.01 -20.11 21.64
C VAL A 3 -19.79 -18.79 20.90
N MET A 4 -19.76 -18.81 19.56
CA MET A 4 -20.93 -18.50 18.72
C MET A 4 -21.60 -17.17 19.10
N CYS A 5 -21.03 -16.07 18.62
CA CYS A 5 -21.78 -14.85 18.32
C CYS A 5 -22.26 -14.87 16.85
N TYR A 6 -22.70 -16.03 16.40
CA TYR A 6 -23.52 -16.19 15.20
C TYR A 6 -24.79 -16.92 15.65
N LEU A 7 -25.93 -16.24 15.53
CA LEU A 7 -27.30 -16.72 15.72
C LEU A 7 -27.71 -17.12 17.14
N LEU A 8 -28.34 -16.18 17.85
CA LEU A 8 -29.61 -16.44 18.54
C LEU A 8 -30.42 -15.12 18.60
N LYS A 9 -31.47 -15.06 17.78
CA LYS A 9 -32.65 -14.21 18.00
C LYS A 9 -33.30 -14.65 19.31
N LEU A 10 -32.79 -14.18 20.44
CA LEU A 10 -33.49 -14.17 21.72
C LEU A 10 -33.26 -12.81 22.39
N SER A 11 -34.37 -12.23 22.79
CA SER A 11 -34.60 -10.84 23.16
C SER A 11 -33.95 -10.43 24.49
N TYR A 12 -32.68 -10.04 24.45
CA TYR A 12 -32.08 -9.09 25.40
C TYR A 12 -31.13 -8.17 24.61
N SER A 13 -31.58 -6.96 24.28
CA SER A 13 -30.76 -5.95 23.61
C SER A 13 -29.81 -5.31 24.63
N TRP A 14 -28.63 -5.89 24.82
CA TRP A 14 -27.55 -5.17 25.50
C TRP A 14 -27.15 -3.99 24.61
N THR A 15 -27.31 -2.76 25.11
CA THR A 15 -26.89 -1.57 24.37
C THR A 15 -25.36 -1.56 24.26
N CYS A 16 -24.82 -1.43 23.03
CA CYS A 16 -23.37 -1.29 22.81
C CYS A 16 -22.78 -0.18 23.68
N PRO A 17 -21.57 -0.28 24.26
CA PRO A 17 -20.96 0.78 25.06
C PRO A 17 -20.92 2.17 24.36
N LYS A 18 -20.94 3.26 25.12
CA LYS A 18 -20.71 4.60 24.56
C LYS A 18 -19.22 4.81 24.33
N ILE A 19 -18.84 5.30 23.16
CA ILE A 19 -17.44 5.58 22.85
C ILE A 19 -17.27 7.03 22.43
N MET A 20 -16.17 7.66 22.84
CA MET A 20 -15.70 8.91 22.26
C MET A 20 -14.53 8.63 21.32
N ILE A 21 -14.56 9.17 20.10
CA ILE A 21 -13.40 9.19 19.18
C ILE A 21 -12.77 10.57 19.24
N ALA A 22 -11.50 10.64 19.63
CA ALA A 22 -10.71 11.85 19.69
C ALA A 22 -9.87 12.00 18.41
N ILE A 23 -10.20 13.04 17.62
CA ILE A 23 -9.58 13.37 16.34
C ILE A 23 -8.76 14.66 16.52
N LEU A 24 -7.45 14.56 16.32
CA LEU A 24 -6.52 15.69 16.30
C LEU A 24 -5.95 15.85 14.91
N ALA A 25 -6.12 17.03 14.31
CA ALA A 25 -5.64 17.29 12.96
C ALA A 25 -4.70 18.51 12.90
N ARG A 26 -3.51 18.29 12.35
CA ARG A 26 -2.54 19.33 12.00
C ARG A 26 -1.92 19.03 10.65
N ASN A 27 -2.15 19.90 9.66
CA ASN A 27 -1.64 19.72 8.31
C ASN A 27 -2.01 18.35 7.67
N ALA A 28 -3.23 17.89 7.96
CA ALA A 28 -3.78 16.60 7.59
C ALA A 28 -4.75 16.67 6.38
N ALA A 29 -4.77 17.76 5.60
CA ALA A 29 -5.72 17.89 4.49
C ALA A 29 -5.58 16.76 3.45
N HIS A 30 -4.37 16.21 3.31
CA HIS A 30 -4.07 15.09 2.42
C HIS A 30 -4.63 13.75 2.93
N SER A 31 -4.77 13.57 4.25
CA SER A 31 -5.19 12.29 4.86
C SER A 31 -6.66 12.27 5.27
N LEU A 32 -7.21 13.43 5.66
CA LEU A 32 -8.58 13.57 6.18
C LEU A 32 -9.66 12.91 5.31
N PRO A 33 -9.67 13.02 3.97
CA PRO A 33 -10.71 12.37 3.16
C PRO A 33 -10.80 10.86 3.40
N HIS A 34 -9.65 10.17 3.40
CA HIS A 34 -9.59 8.72 3.56
C HIS A 34 -9.71 8.29 5.02
N TYR A 35 -9.09 9.04 5.94
CA TYR A 35 -9.21 8.84 7.39
C TYR A 35 -10.68 8.93 7.83
N LEU A 36 -11.38 10.01 7.48
CA LEU A 36 -12.78 10.21 7.86
C LEU A 36 -13.69 9.20 7.17
N GLY A 37 -13.39 8.79 5.93
CA GLY A 37 -14.08 7.68 5.29
C GLY A 37 -13.99 6.38 6.12
N CYS A 38 -12.82 6.09 6.72
CA CYS A 38 -12.69 4.94 7.61
C CYS A 38 -13.56 5.09 8.87
N ILE A 39 -13.63 6.30 9.45
CA ILE A 39 -14.52 6.61 10.59
C ILE A 39 -16.00 6.43 10.23
N ASP A 40 -16.41 6.91 9.04
CA ASP A 40 -17.77 6.75 8.53
C ASP A 40 -18.15 5.27 8.37
N ARG A 41 -17.19 4.43 7.97
CA ARG A 41 -17.41 2.99 7.76
C ARG A 41 -17.29 2.12 9.02
N LEU A 42 -16.93 2.67 10.19
CA LEU A 42 -16.90 1.89 11.43
C LEU A 42 -18.25 1.21 11.66
N ASP A 43 -18.21 -0.11 11.83
CA ASP A 43 -19.33 -1.00 12.13
C ASP A 43 -19.67 -0.91 13.62
N TYR A 44 -20.18 0.26 14.00
CA TYR A 44 -20.60 0.59 15.35
C TYR A 44 -21.72 1.63 15.30
N PRO A 45 -22.77 1.52 16.13
CA PRO A 45 -23.91 2.42 16.07
C PRO A 45 -23.49 3.88 16.27
N LYS A 46 -23.72 4.75 15.28
CA LYS A 46 -23.23 6.14 15.29
C LYS A 46 -23.83 6.94 16.46
N GLU A 47 -25.06 6.63 16.86
CA GLU A 47 -25.73 7.16 18.04
C GLU A 47 -25.11 6.73 19.38
N ARG A 48 -24.12 5.83 19.35
CA ARG A 48 -23.28 5.43 20.50
C ARG A 48 -21.86 5.98 20.40
N ILE A 49 -21.54 6.73 19.34
CA ILE A 49 -20.24 7.37 19.13
C ILE A 49 -20.39 8.88 19.36
N ALA A 50 -19.55 9.42 20.24
CA ALA A 50 -19.29 10.85 20.34
C ALA A 50 -18.00 11.18 19.58
N ILE A 51 -17.97 12.31 18.88
CA ILE A 51 -16.77 12.83 18.24
C ILE A 51 -16.24 14.00 19.05
N TRP A 52 -14.97 13.96 19.39
CA TRP A 52 -14.23 15.10 19.90
C TRP A 52 -13.15 15.45 18.90
N ALA A 53 -13.22 16.62 18.29
CA ALA A 53 -12.34 17.02 17.20
C ALA A 53 -11.65 18.35 17.52
N ALA A 54 -10.34 18.41 17.31
CA ALA A 54 -9.57 19.65 17.42
C ALA A 54 -8.56 19.80 16.29
N THR A 55 -8.26 21.05 15.94
CA THR A 55 -7.14 21.37 15.05
C THR A 55 -6.05 22.13 15.78
N ASP A 56 -4.83 21.98 15.28
CA ASP A 56 -3.62 22.54 15.87
C ASP A 56 -2.81 23.23 14.77
N HIS A 57 -2.78 24.57 14.77
CA HIS A 57 -1.83 25.39 14.00
C HIS A 57 -1.61 24.87 12.56
N SER A 58 -2.69 24.71 11.80
CA SER A 58 -2.64 24.17 10.43
C SER A 58 -2.38 25.28 9.41
N VAL A 59 -1.44 25.04 8.50
CA VAL A 59 -1.15 25.93 7.35
C VAL A 59 -1.99 25.60 6.12
N ASP A 60 -2.47 24.36 6.04
CA ASP A 60 -3.28 23.83 4.92
C ASP A 60 -4.80 23.90 5.21
N ASN A 61 -5.59 23.17 4.41
CA ASN A 61 -7.06 23.20 4.49
C ASN A 61 -7.66 22.30 5.60
N SER A 62 -6.85 21.73 6.49
CA SER A 62 -7.30 20.74 7.50
C SER A 62 -8.50 21.22 8.32
N THR A 63 -8.43 22.46 8.84
CA THR A 63 -9.49 23.01 9.69
C THR A 63 -10.79 23.19 8.95
N ALA A 64 -10.74 23.65 7.69
CA ALA A 64 -11.95 23.82 6.89
C ALA A 64 -12.58 22.48 6.54
N MET A 65 -11.78 21.48 6.14
CA MET A 65 -12.25 20.14 5.81
C MET A 65 -12.87 19.45 7.02
N LEU A 66 -12.17 19.42 8.17
CA LEU A 66 -12.71 18.78 9.36
C LEU A 66 -14.01 19.48 9.82
N ARG A 67 -14.08 20.80 9.73
CA ARG A 67 -15.31 21.56 10.00
C ARG A 67 -16.45 21.22 9.04
N GLU A 68 -16.16 21.03 7.76
CA GLU A 68 -17.15 20.62 6.75
C GLU A 68 -17.71 19.24 7.07
N TRP A 69 -16.84 18.25 7.29
CA TRP A 69 -17.26 16.90 7.68
C TRP A 69 -18.12 16.91 8.94
N LEU A 70 -17.69 17.61 10.00
CA LEU A 70 -18.45 17.71 11.25
C LEU A 70 -19.84 18.30 11.03
N LYS A 71 -19.97 19.35 10.21
CA LYS A 71 -21.26 19.98 9.92
C LYS A 71 -22.24 19.03 9.23
N GLN A 72 -21.75 18.18 8.34
CA GLN A 72 -22.57 17.25 7.56
C GLN A 72 -22.86 15.95 8.32
N ALA A 73 -21.92 15.48 9.14
CA ALA A 73 -22.01 14.20 9.82
C ALA A 73 -22.57 14.28 11.26
N GLN A 74 -22.62 15.48 11.88
CA GLN A 74 -22.99 15.65 13.29
C GLN A 74 -24.30 14.97 13.71
N ASP A 75 -25.32 14.98 12.85
CA ASP A 75 -26.66 14.46 13.18
C ASP A 75 -26.72 12.93 13.28
N GLN A 76 -25.67 12.24 12.80
CA GLN A 76 -25.55 10.78 12.95
C GLN A 76 -24.90 10.39 14.27
N TYR A 77 -24.05 11.26 14.82
CA TYR A 77 -23.28 10.98 16.02
C TYR A 77 -24.05 11.37 17.28
N HIS A 78 -23.80 10.66 18.39
CA HIS A 78 -24.41 10.97 19.68
C HIS A 78 -24.15 12.40 20.14
N TYR A 79 -22.92 12.86 19.90
CA TYR A 79 -22.43 14.16 20.31
C TYR A 79 -21.22 14.54 19.48
N VAL A 80 -21.07 15.84 19.20
CA VAL A 80 -19.89 16.40 18.54
C VAL A 80 -19.36 17.57 19.34
N GLU A 81 -18.07 17.55 19.62
CA GLU A 81 -17.33 18.69 20.18
C GLU A 81 -16.27 19.14 19.18
N TRP A 82 -16.25 20.45 18.89
CA TRP A 82 -15.34 21.05 17.93
C TRP A 82 -14.47 22.14 18.57
N ARG A 83 -13.15 22.00 18.45
CA ARG A 83 -12.15 22.94 18.99
C ARG A 83 -11.15 23.38 17.91
N PRO A 84 -11.49 24.36 17.06
CA PRO A 84 -10.60 24.82 16.00
C PRO A 84 -9.45 25.68 16.56
N MET A 85 -8.26 25.55 15.96
CA MET A 85 -7.17 26.49 16.13
C MET A 85 -6.52 26.83 14.78
N GLU A 86 -6.94 27.96 14.19
CA GLU A 86 -6.42 28.43 12.90
C GLU A 86 -5.23 29.38 13.05
N GLN A 87 -5.10 30.04 14.21
CA GLN A 87 -4.05 31.03 14.47
C GLN A 87 -3.44 30.86 15.86
N PRO A 88 -2.11 31.05 15.99
CA PRO A 88 -1.16 31.21 14.87
C PRO A 88 -1.05 29.91 14.04
N LYS A 89 -0.54 30.00 12.81
CA LYS A 89 -0.38 28.83 11.92
C LYS A 89 0.86 27.98 12.25
N SER A 90 1.66 28.42 13.21
CA SER A 90 2.90 27.77 13.61
C SER A 90 3.20 28.04 15.08
N TYR A 91 4.13 27.28 15.64
CA TYR A 91 4.73 27.54 16.94
C TYR A 91 5.96 28.45 16.79
N THR A 92 6.26 29.27 17.79
CA THR A 92 7.35 30.26 17.71
C THR A 92 8.74 29.63 17.70
N ASP A 93 8.88 28.44 18.27
CA ASP A 93 10.11 27.64 18.37
C ASP A 93 10.12 26.48 17.34
N GLU A 94 9.20 26.48 16.38
CA GLU A 94 9.28 25.58 15.24
C GLU A 94 9.89 26.24 14.00
N TRP A 95 10.68 25.45 13.27
CA TRP A 95 11.34 25.87 12.04
C TRP A 95 10.74 25.20 10.80
N GLY A 96 9.71 24.36 10.96
CA GLY A 96 8.98 23.71 9.89
C GLY A 96 7.76 22.94 10.41
N PRO A 97 6.81 22.58 9.52
CA PRO A 97 5.53 21.96 9.90
C PRO A 97 5.68 20.54 10.48
N LYS A 98 6.82 19.89 10.24
CA LYS A 98 7.17 18.55 10.76
C LYS A 98 8.12 18.58 11.95
N HIS A 99 8.56 19.76 12.39
CA HIS A 99 9.27 19.89 13.64
C HIS A 99 8.32 19.71 14.83
N TRP A 100 8.78 18.98 15.84
CA TRP A 100 8.08 18.76 17.11
C TRP A 100 8.82 19.47 18.25
N PRO A 101 8.64 20.80 18.40
CA PRO A 101 9.23 21.52 19.52
C PRO A 101 8.49 21.23 20.84
N PRO A 102 9.10 21.56 22.00
CA PRO A 102 8.45 21.41 23.31
C PRO A 102 7.10 22.13 23.42
N SER A 103 6.94 23.29 22.78
CA SER A 103 5.67 24.03 22.78
C SER A 103 4.53 23.24 22.12
N ARG A 104 4.82 22.54 21.01
CA ARG A 104 3.90 21.67 20.29
C ARG A 104 3.54 20.45 21.13
N PHE A 105 4.53 19.75 21.70
CA PHE A 105 4.26 18.62 22.61
C PHE A 105 3.35 19.04 23.76
N ASN A 106 3.62 20.18 24.40
CA ASN A 106 2.81 20.71 25.49
C ASN A 106 1.36 20.96 25.06
N HIS A 107 1.15 21.58 23.90
CA HIS A 107 -0.19 21.86 23.39
C HIS A 107 -0.95 20.59 23.01
N VAL A 108 -0.32 19.66 22.28
CA VAL A 108 -0.93 18.37 21.89
C VAL A 108 -1.31 17.57 23.13
N MET A 109 -0.45 17.51 24.16
CA MET A 109 -0.78 16.85 25.43
C MET A 109 -1.99 17.49 26.12
N LYS A 110 -2.10 18.82 26.12
CA LYS A 110 -3.29 19.52 26.65
C LYS A 110 -4.56 19.20 25.85
N LEU A 111 -4.47 19.07 24.53
CA LEU A 111 -5.58 18.66 23.68
C LEU A 111 -6.00 17.21 23.96
N ARG A 112 -5.06 16.26 24.01
CA ARG A 112 -5.34 14.86 24.36
C ARG A 112 -5.93 14.74 25.78
N GLN A 113 -5.43 15.53 26.73
CA GLN A 113 -6.00 15.61 28.08
C GLN A 113 -7.42 16.16 28.09
N ALA A 114 -7.70 17.19 27.29
CA ALA A 114 -9.03 17.77 27.17
C ALA A 114 -10.04 16.77 26.59
N ALA A 115 -9.64 15.99 25.58
CA ALA A 115 -10.45 14.91 25.03
C ALA A 115 -10.75 13.83 26.08
N LEU A 116 -9.74 13.39 26.83
CA LEU A 116 -9.91 12.41 27.92
C LEU A 116 -10.88 12.93 28.99
N LYS A 117 -10.76 14.20 29.36
CA LYS A 117 -11.65 14.86 30.33
C LYS A 117 -13.08 14.92 29.80
N ALA A 118 -13.26 15.34 28.54
CA ALA A 118 -14.57 15.42 27.89
C ALA A 118 -15.26 14.04 27.83
N ALA A 119 -14.52 12.97 27.51
CA ALA A 119 -15.06 11.61 27.52
C ALA A 119 -15.59 11.20 28.91
N ARG A 120 -14.81 11.48 29.97
CA ARG A 120 -15.22 11.22 31.36
C ARG A 120 -16.44 12.04 31.78
N GLU A 121 -16.45 13.35 31.50
CA GLU A 121 -17.56 14.25 31.83
C GLU A 121 -18.87 13.90 31.09
N ARG A 122 -18.76 13.24 29.95
CA ARG A 122 -19.89 12.77 29.13
C ARG A 122 -20.28 11.32 29.40
N TRP A 123 -19.67 10.66 30.38
CA TRP A 123 -19.95 9.27 30.73
C TRP A 123 -19.77 8.32 29.53
N ALA A 124 -18.71 8.53 28.76
CA ALA A 124 -18.28 7.55 27.76
C ALA A 124 -17.69 6.32 28.48
N ASP A 125 -18.03 5.12 27.99
CA ASP A 125 -17.47 3.87 28.48
C ASP A 125 -16.04 3.67 27.97
N TYR A 126 -15.77 4.15 26.74
CA TYR A 126 -14.47 4.07 26.09
C TYR A 126 -14.08 5.38 25.42
N ILE A 127 -12.78 5.59 25.24
CA ILE A 127 -12.24 6.62 24.32
C ILE A 127 -11.23 5.98 23.36
N LEU A 128 -11.41 6.22 22.06
CA LEU A 128 -10.43 5.91 21.03
C LEU A 128 -9.67 7.19 20.69
N PHE A 129 -8.36 7.20 20.92
CA PHE A 129 -7.47 8.18 20.29
C PHE A 129 -7.09 7.63 18.93
N ALA A 130 -7.25 8.41 17.86
CA ALA A 130 -6.87 8.01 16.50
C ALA A 130 -6.28 9.22 15.76
N ASP A 131 -4.95 9.22 15.56
CA ASP A 131 -4.29 10.27 14.77
C ASP A 131 -4.87 10.33 13.33
N SER A 132 -4.99 11.54 12.78
CA SER A 132 -5.74 11.84 11.54
C SER A 132 -5.15 11.29 10.24
N ASP A 133 -4.06 10.53 10.33
CA ASP A 133 -3.36 9.85 9.24
C ASP A 133 -3.36 8.32 9.41
N ASN A 134 -4.02 7.79 10.44
CA ASN A 134 -4.17 6.34 10.62
C ASN A 134 -5.43 5.82 9.91
N LEU A 135 -5.26 5.01 8.87
CA LEU A 135 -6.37 4.43 8.10
C LEU A 135 -6.90 3.17 8.82
N LEU A 136 -7.98 3.31 9.59
CA LEU A 136 -8.65 2.18 10.27
C LEU A 136 -9.50 1.36 9.28
N THR A 137 -8.84 0.57 8.44
CA THR A 137 -9.48 -0.15 7.32
C THR A 137 -10.40 -1.28 7.77
N ASN A 138 -10.24 -1.79 8.99
CA ASN A 138 -11.13 -2.80 9.55
C ASN A 138 -12.32 -2.15 10.28
N PRO A 139 -13.55 -2.21 9.71
CA PRO A 139 -14.69 -1.50 10.29
C PRO A 139 -15.10 -2.07 11.66
N ARG A 140 -14.72 -3.30 11.99
CA ARG A 140 -15.07 -3.98 13.25
C ARG A 140 -14.12 -3.67 14.41
N ILE A 141 -13.11 -2.81 14.20
CA ILE A 141 -12.01 -2.55 15.14
C ILE A 141 -12.48 -2.24 16.56
N LEU A 142 -13.55 -1.45 16.73
CA LEU A 142 -14.08 -1.10 18.04
C LEU A 142 -14.57 -2.34 18.79
N ASN A 143 -15.41 -3.15 18.16
CA ASN A 143 -15.93 -4.38 18.75
C ASN A 143 -14.81 -5.37 19.07
N LEU A 144 -13.84 -5.51 18.17
CA LEU A 144 -12.70 -6.43 18.33
C LEU A 144 -11.83 -6.02 19.52
N LEU A 145 -11.44 -4.75 19.62
CA LEU A 145 -10.60 -4.27 20.73
C LEU A 145 -11.34 -4.29 22.08
N MET A 146 -12.64 -3.97 22.09
CA MET A 146 -13.45 -4.08 23.32
C MET A 146 -13.57 -5.53 23.80
N ALA A 147 -13.66 -6.49 22.88
CA ALA A 147 -13.78 -7.91 23.19
C ALA A 147 -12.52 -8.50 23.87
N GLU A 148 -11.35 -7.89 23.66
CA GLU A 148 -10.12 -8.28 24.37
C GLU A 148 -10.18 -7.96 25.86
N ASN A 149 -11.12 -7.10 26.29
CA ASN A 149 -11.37 -6.77 27.69
C ASN A 149 -10.15 -6.21 28.45
N LEU A 150 -9.35 -5.41 27.74
CA LEU A 150 -8.12 -4.77 28.23
C LEU A 150 -8.39 -3.30 28.59
N THR A 151 -7.73 -2.80 29.64
CA THR A 151 -7.86 -1.39 30.03
C THR A 151 -7.34 -0.46 28.94
N LEU A 152 -6.18 -0.76 28.36
CA LEU A 152 -5.53 0.07 27.34
C LEU A 152 -4.94 -0.82 26.24
N VAL A 153 -5.49 -0.73 25.03
CA VAL A 153 -5.12 -1.59 23.91
C VAL A 153 -5.02 -0.81 22.60
N ALA A 154 -3.93 -1.03 21.86
CA ALA A 154 -3.77 -0.52 20.51
C ALA A 154 -4.02 -1.62 19.47
N PRO A 155 -4.72 -1.32 18.37
CA PRO A 155 -4.66 -2.14 17.18
C PRO A 155 -3.26 -2.01 16.55
N MET A 156 -2.63 -3.12 16.18
CA MET A 156 -1.39 -3.06 15.42
C MET A 156 -1.72 -2.55 14.00
N LEU A 157 -1.11 -1.42 13.63
CA LEU A 157 -1.28 -0.81 12.32
C LEU A 157 -0.08 -1.13 11.41
N GLU A 158 -0.37 -1.36 10.13
CA GLU A 158 0.62 -1.73 9.11
C GLU A 158 1.29 -0.50 8.49
N SER A 159 2.61 -0.56 8.30
CA SER A 159 3.38 0.44 7.53
C SER A 159 4.36 -0.22 6.56
N ARG A 160 4.93 0.56 5.64
CA ARG A 160 5.88 0.11 4.61
C ARG A 160 7.15 -0.59 5.14
N SER A 161 7.53 -0.33 6.39
CA SER A 161 8.71 -0.93 7.02
C SER A 161 8.37 -1.50 8.40
N LEU A 162 9.37 -1.99 9.10
CA LEU A 162 9.31 -2.37 10.52
C LEU A 162 8.97 -1.20 11.47
N TYR A 163 8.58 -0.02 10.99
CA TYR A 163 7.89 0.96 11.82
C TYR A 163 6.52 0.42 12.24
N SER A 164 6.01 0.86 13.40
CA SER A 164 4.65 0.57 13.86
C SER A 164 4.29 1.44 15.05
N ASN A 165 3.04 1.35 15.49
CA ASN A 165 2.48 2.11 16.60
C ASN A 165 2.70 1.51 18.00
N PHE A 166 3.73 0.69 18.19
CA PHE A 166 4.08 0.08 19.47
C PHE A 166 5.58 -0.19 19.60
N TRP A 167 6.07 -0.25 20.84
CA TRP A 167 7.46 -0.65 21.14
C TRP A 167 7.47 -1.87 22.06
N CYS A 168 8.25 -2.90 21.74
CA CYS A 168 8.41 -4.07 22.62
C CYS A 168 9.41 -3.86 23.78
N GLY A 169 10.15 -2.75 23.78
CA GLY A 169 11.16 -2.48 24.78
C GLY A 169 11.45 -0.99 24.89
N ILE A 170 11.84 -0.58 26.10
CA ILE A 170 12.34 0.76 26.40
C ILE A 170 13.65 0.69 27.19
N THR A 171 14.48 1.73 27.06
CA THR A 171 15.63 1.96 27.94
C THR A 171 15.18 2.54 29.29
N PRO A 172 16.04 2.59 30.33
CA PRO A 172 15.70 3.24 31.59
C PRO A 172 15.32 4.73 31.45
N GLN A 173 15.79 5.39 30.39
CA GLN A 173 15.47 6.77 30.03
C GLN A 173 14.19 6.89 29.17
N GLY A 174 13.49 5.77 28.94
CA GLY A 174 12.22 5.71 28.22
C GLY A 174 12.34 5.59 26.70
N TYR A 175 13.54 5.58 26.12
CA TYR A 175 13.72 5.50 24.66
C TYR A 175 13.47 4.11 24.11
N TYR A 176 13.14 4.04 22.82
CA TYR A 176 12.94 2.80 22.09
C TYR A 176 14.11 1.80 22.25
N LYS A 177 13.76 0.53 22.49
CA LYS A 177 14.70 -0.61 22.48
C LYS A 177 14.10 -1.77 21.70
N ARG A 178 14.74 -2.17 20.60
CA ARG A 178 14.35 -3.37 19.82
C ARG A 178 14.52 -4.62 20.68
N THR A 179 13.56 -5.52 20.62
CA THR A 179 13.60 -6.84 21.27
C THR A 179 13.36 -7.96 20.24
N PRO A 180 13.73 -9.22 20.55
CA PRO A 180 13.47 -10.35 19.66
C PRO A 180 11.98 -10.61 19.38
N ASP A 181 11.08 -10.18 20.28
CA ASP A 181 9.63 -10.36 20.11
C ASP A 181 9.04 -9.40 19.07
N TYR A 182 9.71 -8.29 18.77
CA TYR A 182 9.15 -7.25 17.93
C TYR A 182 8.79 -7.73 16.52
N GLN A 183 9.76 -8.32 15.82
CA GLN A 183 9.60 -8.70 14.42
C GLN A 183 8.53 -9.80 14.24
N PRO A 184 8.49 -10.88 15.05
CA PRO A 184 7.43 -11.86 14.97
C PRO A 184 6.02 -11.30 15.21
N ILE A 185 5.87 -10.32 16.11
CA ILE A 185 4.59 -9.64 16.34
C ILE A 185 4.25 -8.75 15.13
N ARG A 186 5.20 -7.92 14.69
CA ARG A 186 5.02 -6.95 13.61
C ARG A 186 4.70 -7.58 12.25
N GLU A 187 5.18 -8.79 12.01
CA GLU A 187 5.00 -9.53 10.75
C GLU A 187 3.88 -10.58 10.84
N TRP A 188 3.01 -10.51 11.86
CA TRP A 188 1.92 -11.48 12.08
C TRP A 188 2.37 -12.96 12.19
N LYS A 189 3.67 -13.22 12.38
CA LYS A 189 4.21 -14.56 12.66
C LYS A 189 3.80 -15.09 14.04
N ARG A 190 3.49 -14.18 14.96
CA ARG A 190 2.89 -14.47 16.27
C ARG A 190 1.64 -13.63 16.47
N LEU A 191 0.47 -14.28 16.46
CA LEU A 191 -0.84 -13.63 16.61
C LEU A 191 -1.28 -13.56 18.08
N GLY A 192 -1.84 -12.43 18.51
CA GLY A 192 -2.38 -12.25 19.86
C GLY A 192 -2.51 -10.78 20.25
N CYS A 193 -2.74 -10.54 21.54
CA CYS A 193 -2.51 -9.24 22.14
C CYS A 193 -1.38 -9.34 23.16
N PHE A 194 -0.38 -8.47 23.05
CA PHE A 194 0.89 -8.56 23.75
C PHE A 194 1.07 -7.38 24.67
N ALA A 195 1.49 -7.64 25.91
CA ALA A 195 1.91 -6.60 26.83
C ALA A 195 3.16 -5.91 26.27
N VAL A 196 3.10 -4.59 26.16
CA VAL A 196 4.18 -3.76 25.63
C VAL A 196 4.37 -2.52 26.49
N PRO A 197 5.60 -2.01 26.65
CA PRO A 197 5.84 -0.79 27.42
C PRO A 197 5.25 0.46 26.78
N MET A 198 4.95 0.44 25.48
CA MET A 198 4.46 1.63 24.77
C MET A 198 3.56 1.26 23.59
N VAL A 199 2.44 1.97 23.49
CA VAL A 199 1.64 2.11 22.27
C VAL A 199 1.39 3.59 22.02
N HIS A 200 1.22 3.97 20.76
CA HIS A 200 0.95 5.35 20.37
C HIS A 200 0.03 5.43 19.15
N SER A 201 -0.25 6.65 18.69
CA SER A 201 -1.01 7.01 17.49
C SER A 201 -2.48 6.59 17.44
N THR A 202 -2.79 5.31 17.58
CA THR A 202 -4.16 4.81 17.74
C THR A 202 -4.25 3.82 18.89
N PHE A 203 -5.14 4.07 19.85
CA PHE A 203 -5.41 3.15 20.95
C PHE A 203 -6.77 3.41 21.61
N LEU A 204 -7.37 2.34 22.14
CA LEU A 204 -8.62 2.33 22.87
C LEU A 204 -8.35 2.25 24.37
N LEU A 205 -9.00 3.12 25.14
CA LEU A 205 -8.97 3.13 26.61
C LEU A 205 -10.37 2.84 27.17
N ASP A 206 -10.47 1.85 28.07
CA ASP A 206 -11.67 1.52 28.83
C ASP A 206 -11.77 2.42 30.07
N LEU A 207 -12.69 3.38 30.02
CA LEU A 207 -12.90 4.38 31.08
C LEU A 207 -13.71 3.85 32.26
N ARG A 208 -14.29 2.65 32.14
CA ARG A 208 -15.05 2.01 33.22
C ARG A 208 -14.15 1.36 34.26
N ARG A 209 -12.88 1.16 33.94
CA ARG A 209 -11.87 0.59 34.85
C ARG A 209 -11.38 1.67 35.80
N ASP A 210 -11.39 1.40 37.10
CA ASP A 210 -10.94 2.39 38.10
C ASP A 210 -9.49 2.85 37.86
N ALA A 211 -8.59 1.94 37.47
CA ALA A 211 -7.20 2.25 37.14
C ALA A 211 -7.05 3.28 36.00
N SER A 212 -8.05 3.39 35.10
CA SER A 212 -8.02 4.38 34.02
C SER A 212 -8.15 5.82 34.52
N ARG A 213 -8.61 6.06 35.75
CA ARG A 213 -8.83 7.40 36.31
C ARG A 213 -7.54 8.18 36.55
N GLU A 214 -6.48 7.46 36.90
CA GLU A 214 -5.14 8.01 37.17
C GLU A 214 -4.33 8.31 35.89
N LEU A 215 -4.84 7.89 34.72
CA LEU A 215 -4.20 8.20 33.44
C LEU A 215 -4.39 9.67 33.08
N ALA A 216 -3.29 10.30 32.67
CA ALA A 216 -3.23 11.69 32.23
C ALA A 216 -2.18 11.90 31.12
N PHE A 217 -2.48 12.81 30.20
CA PHE A 217 -1.50 13.38 29.27
C PHE A 217 -0.92 14.69 29.80
N TYR A 218 -1.68 15.43 30.62
CA TYR A 218 -1.27 16.74 31.13
C TYR A 218 -1.96 17.10 32.46
N PRO A 219 -1.27 17.76 33.42
CA PRO A 219 0.17 17.97 33.44
C PRO A 219 0.93 16.63 33.52
N PRO A 220 2.20 16.56 33.08
CA PRO A 220 3.02 15.37 33.30
C PRO A 220 3.07 14.99 34.78
N HIS A 221 3.25 13.69 35.05
CA HIS A 221 3.40 13.20 36.43
C HIS A 221 4.54 13.94 37.15
N PRO A 222 4.42 14.27 38.45
CA PRO A 222 5.45 15.01 39.19
C PRO A 222 6.85 14.37 39.13
N ASP A 223 6.91 13.04 39.11
CA ASP A 223 8.16 12.27 39.02
C ASP A 223 8.69 12.05 37.58
N TYR A 224 8.05 12.65 36.58
CA TYR A 224 8.47 12.51 35.19
C TYR A 224 9.82 13.18 34.95
N SER A 225 10.78 12.41 34.44
CA SER A 225 12.17 12.86 34.22
C SER A 225 12.74 12.49 32.84
N TRP A 226 11.92 11.94 31.95
CA TRP A 226 12.34 11.58 30.60
C TRP A 226 12.26 12.78 29.64
N ALA A 227 12.58 12.55 28.36
CA ALA A 227 12.43 13.56 27.31
C ALA A 227 10.98 14.05 27.23
N PHE A 228 10.77 15.35 26.98
CA PHE A 228 9.43 15.93 26.92
C PHE A 228 8.78 15.64 25.57
N ASP A 229 8.01 14.55 25.54
CA ASP A 229 7.39 13.96 24.36
C ASP A 229 6.04 13.35 24.78
N ASP A 230 5.00 13.47 23.94
CA ASP A 230 3.63 13.14 24.35
C ASP A 230 3.40 11.63 24.54
N ILE A 231 4.05 10.79 23.73
CA ILE A 231 3.94 9.32 23.84
C ILE A 231 4.72 8.82 25.06
N MET A 232 5.88 9.42 25.34
CA MET A 232 6.69 9.09 26.51
C MET A 232 6.00 9.51 27.81
N VAL A 233 5.45 10.72 27.88
CA VAL A 233 4.71 11.21 29.05
C VAL A 233 3.50 10.33 29.36
N PHE A 234 2.71 9.97 28.34
CA PHE A 234 1.54 9.12 28.55
C PHE A 234 1.91 7.69 28.97
N SER A 235 2.92 7.08 28.35
CA SER A 235 3.40 5.75 28.76
C SER A 235 3.92 5.72 30.20
N PHE A 236 4.58 6.79 30.64
CA PHE A 236 5.00 6.94 32.03
C PHE A 236 3.79 7.07 32.97
N SER A 237 2.78 7.86 32.60
CA SER A 237 1.52 7.96 33.37
C SER A 237 0.84 6.59 33.51
N ALA A 238 0.76 5.81 32.42
CA ALA A 238 0.21 4.46 32.46
C ALA A 238 1.00 3.54 33.40
N ARG A 239 2.33 3.62 33.37
CA ARG A 239 3.19 2.86 34.28
C ARG A 239 2.99 3.25 35.75
N GLN A 240 2.87 4.54 36.07
CA GLN A 240 2.64 4.99 37.46
C GLN A 240 1.24 4.60 37.97
N ALA A 241 0.26 4.52 37.07
CA ALA A 241 -1.09 4.06 37.37
C ALA A 241 -1.24 2.53 37.42
N ASP A 242 -0.15 1.76 37.27
CA ASP A 242 -0.15 0.30 37.13
C ASP A 242 -1.08 -0.22 36.02
N VAL A 243 -1.17 0.55 34.92
CA VAL A 243 -1.95 0.21 33.73
C VAL A 243 -1.01 -0.33 32.65
N GLN A 244 -1.09 -1.64 32.40
CA GLN A 244 -0.36 -2.29 31.32
C GLN A 244 -0.94 -1.90 29.95
N MET A 245 -0.08 -1.44 29.04
CA MET A 245 -0.45 -1.21 27.64
C MET A 245 -0.33 -2.51 26.84
N TYR A 246 -1.22 -2.70 25.88
CA TYR A 246 -1.22 -3.86 24.98
C TYR A 246 -1.27 -3.45 23.52
N VAL A 247 -0.61 -4.20 22.65
CA VAL A 247 -0.82 -4.14 21.20
C VAL A 247 -1.48 -5.44 20.73
N CYS A 248 -2.47 -5.35 19.84
CA CYS A 248 -3.14 -6.53 19.32
C CYS A 248 -3.01 -6.65 17.80
N ASN A 249 -2.66 -7.84 17.29
CA ASN A 249 -2.45 -8.13 15.87
C ASN A 249 -3.25 -9.36 15.38
N ARG A 250 -4.33 -9.73 16.07
CA ARG A 250 -5.17 -10.89 15.67
C ARG A 250 -5.82 -10.74 14.30
N GLU A 251 -5.99 -9.51 13.85
CA GLU A 251 -6.58 -9.11 12.57
C GLU A 251 -5.69 -8.03 11.95
N HIS A 252 -5.86 -7.75 10.65
CA HIS A 252 -5.33 -6.54 10.04
C HIS A 252 -6.30 -5.41 10.35
N TYR A 253 -5.87 -4.43 11.16
CA TYR A 253 -6.76 -3.39 11.67
C TYR A 253 -6.73 -2.10 10.85
N GLY A 254 -5.61 -1.83 10.17
CA GLY A 254 -5.42 -0.58 9.46
C GLY A 254 -3.95 -0.29 9.13
N PHE A 255 -3.72 0.90 8.60
CA PHE A 255 -2.42 1.36 8.14
C PHE A 255 -2.01 2.67 8.82
N LEU A 256 -0.71 2.91 8.93
CA LEU A 256 -0.13 4.17 9.34
C LEU A 256 1.04 4.58 8.45
N PRO A 257 1.24 5.87 8.16
CA PRO A 257 2.43 6.34 7.45
C PRO A 257 3.68 6.23 8.34
N VAL A 258 4.84 6.15 7.69
CA VAL A 258 6.12 6.31 8.38
C VAL A 258 6.35 7.82 8.65
N PRO A 259 6.68 8.24 9.88
CA PRO A 259 6.90 9.63 10.22
C PRO A 259 8.01 10.26 9.37
N LEU A 260 7.76 11.49 8.93
CA LEU A 260 8.76 12.28 8.22
C LEU A 260 9.82 12.85 9.17
N LYS A 261 10.98 13.19 8.59
CA LYS A 261 12.01 13.98 9.27
C LYS A 261 11.51 15.39 9.50
N ALA A 262 12.00 16.02 10.57
CA ALA A 262 11.58 17.37 10.96
C ALA A 262 11.80 18.44 9.87
N SER A 263 12.76 18.24 8.96
CA SER A 263 13.06 19.14 7.85
C SER A 263 12.19 19.00 6.62
N GLN A 264 11.30 18.02 6.62
CA GLN A 264 10.41 17.78 5.49
C GLN A 264 9.14 18.63 5.61
N ASN A 265 8.49 18.85 4.47
CA ASN A 265 7.31 19.70 4.37
C ASN A 265 6.00 18.89 4.19
N VAL A 266 4.88 19.60 4.06
CA VAL A 266 3.54 19.00 3.91
C VAL A 266 3.36 18.32 2.54
N ASP A 267 4.02 18.81 1.49
CA ASP A 267 3.93 18.20 0.15
C ASP A 267 4.64 16.85 0.10
N GLU A 268 5.79 16.72 0.76
CA GLU A 268 6.48 15.44 0.91
C GLU A 268 5.65 14.44 1.74
N GLU A 269 4.86 14.91 2.70
CA GLU A 269 3.94 14.06 3.45
C GLU A 269 2.80 13.58 2.58
N LYS A 270 2.20 14.48 1.79
CA LYS A 270 1.16 14.12 0.83
C LYS A 270 1.67 13.06 -0.16
N GLU A 271 2.89 13.21 -0.67
CA GLU A 271 3.53 12.23 -1.55
C GLU A 271 3.74 10.88 -0.84
N SER A 272 4.19 10.91 0.42
CA SER A 272 4.37 9.70 1.24
C SER A 272 3.04 9.01 1.57
N PHE A 273 2.01 9.78 1.92
CA PHE A 273 0.68 9.26 2.29
C PHE A 273 -0.07 8.65 1.11
N THR A 274 0.18 9.17 -0.10
CA THR A 274 -0.36 8.60 -1.35
C THR A 274 0.05 7.13 -1.50
N HIS A 275 1.26 6.76 -1.08
CA HIS A 275 1.67 5.37 -1.05
C HIS A 275 0.90 4.55 0.00
N THR A 276 0.67 5.08 1.21
CA THR A 276 -0.16 4.40 2.23
C THR A 276 -1.58 4.13 1.72
N ILE A 277 -2.17 5.08 0.99
CA ILE A 277 -3.45 4.91 0.30
C ILE A 277 -3.35 3.78 -0.73
N ALA A 278 -2.34 3.81 -1.60
CA ALA A 278 -2.16 2.80 -2.64
C ALA A 278 -1.99 1.38 -2.07
N GLU A 279 -1.21 1.21 -1.00
CA GLU A 279 -1.05 -0.09 -0.33
C GLU A 279 -2.36 -0.54 0.33
N ALA A 280 -3.07 0.36 1.03
CA ALA A 280 -4.31 -0.01 1.68
C ALA A 280 -5.44 -0.36 0.67
N MET A 281 -5.42 0.20 -0.55
CA MET A 281 -6.35 -0.17 -1.64
C MET A 281 -6.17 -1.60 -2.16
N ILE A 282 -5.06 -2.28 -1.85
CA ILE A 282 -4.82 -3.65 -2.33
C ILE A 282 -5.91 -4.59 -1.82
N ASP A 283 -6.18 -4.54 -0.51
CA ASP A 283 -7.10 -5.48 0.17
C ASP A 283 -8.30 -4.80 0.82
N HIS A 284 -8.36 -3.46 0.81
CA HIS A 284 -9.39 -2.72 1.57
C HIS A 284 -10.07 -1.61 0.78
N ASN A 285 -11.35 -1.40 1.11
CA ASN A 285 -12.07 -0.22 0.68
C ASN A 285 -11.68 0.99 1.54
N ILE A 286 -10.87 1.86 0.95
CA ILE A 286 -10.48 3.13 1.57
C ILE A 286 -11.10 4.34 0.89
N ALA A 287 -12.33 4.22 0.35
CA ALA A 287 -13.02 5.34 -0.26
C ALA A 287 -13.03 6.59 0.65
N PRO A 288 -12.88 7.81 0.09
CA PRO A 288 -13.04 9.04 0.85
C PRO A 288 -14.40 9.14 1.55
N SER A 289 -14.49 9.97 2.58
CA SER A 289 -15.77 10.31 3.23
C SER A 289 -16.74 10.94 2.23
N GLU A 290 -18.00 10.51 2.26
CA GLU A 290 -19.09 11.10 1.46
C GLU A 290 -19.52 12.49 1.97
N TYR A 291 -19.12 12.85 3.20
CA TYR A 291 -19.41 14.15 3.81
C TYR A 291 -18.37 15.22 3.49
N LEU A 292 -17.39 14.90 2.64
CA LEU A 292 -16.36 15.82 2.20
C LEU A 292 -16.36 15.97 0.69
N TYR A 293 -16.25 17.21 0.23
CA TYR A 293 -15.86 17.46 -1.15
C TYR A 293 -14.39 17.05 -1.36
N ASN A 294 -14.17 16.06 -2.21
CA ASN A 294 -12.83 15.67 -2.62
C ASN A 294 -12.49 16.32 -3.98
N PRO A 295 -11.54 17.25 -4.05
CA PRO A 295 -11.18 17.87 -5.32
C PRO A 295 -10.59 16.84 -6.29
N GLN A 296 -10.90 17.01 -7.57
CA GLN A 296 -10.28 16.22 -8.63
C GLN A 296 -8.76 16.44 -8.63
N ILE A 297 -8.00 15.35 -8.53
CA ILE A 297 -6.54 15.39 -8.62
C ILE A 297 -6.18 15.57 -10.09
N PRO A 298 -5.40 16.62 -10.47
CA PRO A 298 -4.91 16.75 -11.83
C PRO A 298 -4.12 15.51 -12.24
N GLN A 299 -4.47 14.96 -13.40
CA GLN A 299 -3.83 13.78 -13.95
C GLN A 299 -3.00 14.15 -15.18
N ASP A 300 -1.84 13.52 -15.31
CA ASP A 300 -1.00 13.63 -16.50
C ASP A 300 -0.36 12.28 -16.81
N LYS A 301 0.41 12.25 -17.89
CA LYS A 301 1.08 11.04 -18.40
C LYS A 301 2.58 11.04 -18.16
N MET A 302 3.11 11.87 -17.24
CA MET A 302 4.55 11.95 -16.92
C MET A 302 5.48 12.21 -18.11
N GLY A 303 4.98 12.81 -19.19
CA GLY A 303 5.73 13.00 -20.44
C GLY A 303 5.75 11.80 -21.38
N PHE A 304 5.02 10.71 -21.08
CA PHE A 304 4.66 9.69 -22.06
C PHE A 304 3.48 10.13 -22.92
N ASP A 305 3.39 9.62 -24.15
CA ASP A 305 2.24 9.88 -25.00
C ASP A 305 1.00 9.11 -24.50
N GLU A 306 1.24 7.94 -23.89
CA GLU A 306 0.22 7.09 -23.30
C GLU A 306 0.75 6.29 -22.11
N ILE A 307 -0.10 6.07 -21.12
CA ILE A 307 0.09 5.07 -20.07
C ILE A 307 -0.96 3.99 -20.29
N PHE A 308 -0.58 2.83 -20.83
CA PHE A 308 -1.48 1.70 -21.01
C PHE A 308 -1.60 0.89 -19.72
N LEU A 309 -2.83 0.64 -19.29
CA LEU A 309 -3.15 -0.27 -18.19
C LEU A 309 -3.82 -1.52 -18.75
N ILE A 310 -3.08 -2.62 -18.81
CA ILE A 310 -3.56 -3.92 -19.28
C ILE A 310 -4.39 -4.56 -18.17
N ASN A 311 -5.65 -4.89 -18.47
CA ASN A 311 -6.56 -5.52 -17.51
C ASN A 311 -7.57 -6.43 -18.22
N LEU A 312 -7.83 -7.60 -17.64
CA LEU A 312 -8.90 -8.48 -18.11
C LEU A 312 -10.27 -7.87 -17.82
N LYS A 313 -11.16 -7.82 -18.82
CA LYS A 313 -12.53 -7.28 -18.66
C LYS A 313 -13.30 -7.84 -17.47
N ARG A 314 -13.11 -9.13 -17.18
CA ARG A 314 -13.77 -9.81 -16.05
C ARG A 314 -13.19 -9.48 -14.67
N ARG A 315 -11.97 -8.92 -14.60
CA ARG A 315 -11.30 -8.52 -13.34
C ARG A 315 -11.66 -7.08 -12.97
N LEU A 316 -12.94 -6.85 -12.69
CA LEU A 316 -13.45 -5.55 -12.27
C LEU A 316 -12.87 -5.10 -10.91
N ASP A 317 -12.57 -6.06 -10.04
CA ASP A 317 -11.87 -5.87 -8.77
C ASP A 317 -10.52 -5.17 -8.99
N ARG A 318 -9.65 -5.75 -9.84
CA ARG A 318 -8.34 -5.18 -10.16
C ARG A 318 -8.43 -3.87 -10.92
N ARG A 319 -9.39 -3.76 -11.86
CA ARG A 319 -9.66 -2.55 -12.64
C ARG A 319 -10.00 -1.37 -11.75
N GLN A 320 -10.98 -1.52 -10.86
CA GLN A 320 -11.43 -0.45 -9.96
C GLN A 320 -10.33 -0.02 -9.01
N ARG A 321 -9.58 -0.98 -8.46
CA ARG A 321 -8.41 -0.71 -7.62
C ARG A 321 -7.39 0.13 -8.39
N MET A 322 -6.94 -0.34 -9.55
CA MET A 322 -5.90 0.34 -10.31
C MET A 322 -6.33 1.73 -10.79
N LEU A 323 -7.56 1.92 -11.26
CA LEU A 323 -8.06 3.25 -11.62
C LEU A 323 -8.08 4.21 -10.42
N SER A 324 -8.43 3.71 -9.24
CA SER A 324 -8.38 4.49 -7.99
C SER A 324 -6.94 4.85 -7.64
N THR A 325 -6.01 3.89 -7.72
CA THR A 325 -4.58 4.11 -7.50
C THR A 325 -3.98 5.11 -8.49
N MET A 326 -4.30 5.01 -9.79
CA MET A 326 -3.87 5.98 -10.81
C MET A 326 -4.35 7.39 -10.47
N THR A 327 -5.61 7.51 -10.02
CA THR A 327 -6.17 8.79 -9.60
C THR A 327 -5.43 9.38 -8.41
N SER A 328 -5.16 8.57 -7.37
CA SER A 328 -4.36 8.99 -6.21
C SER A 328 -2.94 9.41 -6.56
N LEU A 329 -2.31 8.73 -7.54
CA LEU A 329 -0.98 9.07 -8.05
C LEU A 329 -0.98 10.27 -9.01
N GLY A 330 -2.17 10.78 -9.40
CA GLY A 330 -2.30 11.84 -10.40
C GLY A 330 -1.83 11.40 -11.79
N LEU A 331 -2.16 10.17 -12.18
CA LEU A 331 -1.78 9.55 -13.45
C LEU A 331 -3.01 9.33 -14.33
N GLN A 332 -2.90 9.73 -15.60
CA GLN A 332 -3.91 9.48 -16.61
C GLN A 332 -3.54 8.20 -17.37
N ALA A 333 -4.26 7.11 -17.12
CA ALA A 333 -4.07 5.85 -17.82
C ALA A 333 -5.18 5.58 -18.84
N THR A 334 -4.80 4.98 -19.97
CA THR A 334 -5.70 4.40 -20.95
C THR A 334 -5.84 2.91 -20.66
N LEU A 335 -7.06 2.50 -20.37
CA LEU A 335 -7.39 1.10 -20.13
C LEU A 335 -7.29 0.32 -21.44
N THR A 336 -6.52 -0.76 -21.43
CA THR A 336 -6.38 -1.70 -22.54
C THR A 336 -6.97 -3.04 -22.12
N ASP A 337 -8.00 -3.49 -22.84
CA ASP A 337 -8.61 -4.77 -22.56
C ASP A 337 -7.63 -5.91 -22.90
N ALA A 338 -7.25 -6.66 -21.88
CA ALA A 338 -6.41 -7.84 -22.03
C ALA A 338 -7.18 -8.99 -22.71
N VAL A 339 -6.45 -9.83 -23.44
CA VAL A 339 -6.96 -11.07 -24.02
C VAL A 339 -7.08 -12.12 -22.92
N ASP A 340 -8.31 -12.58 -22.66
CA ASP A 340 -8.56 -13.61 -21.67
C ASP A 340 -8.18 -14.98 -22.23
N GLY A 341 -7.07 -15.53 -21.74
CA GLY A 341 -6.59 -16.86 -22.14
C GLY A 341 -7.63 -17.97 -21.95
N LYS A 342 -8.51 -17.85 -20.95
CA LYS A 342 -9.60 -18.82 -20.71
C LYS A 342 -10.67 -18.81 -21.80
N ALA A 343 -10.80 -17.71 -22.53
CA ALA A 343 -11.76 -17.55 -23.61
C ALA A 343 -11.18 -17.94 -24.98
N LEU A 344 -9.87 -18.22 -25.07
CA LEU A 344 -9.23 -18.65 -26.30
C LEU A 344 -9.57 -20.11 -26.59
N ASN A 345 -9.99 -20.40 -27.82
CA ASN A 345 -10.17 -21.76 -28.33
C ASN A 345 -9.15 -22.12 -29.44
N THR A 346 -8.99 -23.42 -29.72
CA THR A 346 -7.98 -23.95 -30.65
C THR A 346 -8.14 -23.38 -32.05
N SER A 347 -9.38 -23.19 -32.52
CA SER A 347 -9.64 -22.57 -33.82
C SER A 347 -9.16 -21.12 -33.89
N GLN A 348 -9.28 -20.35 -32.79
CA GLN A 348 -8.75 -18.99 -32.70
C GLN A 348 -7.23 -18.99 -32.70
N LEU A 349 -6.58 -19.88 -31.94
CA LEU A 349 -5.11 -20.00 -31.94
C LEU A 349 -4.58 -20.34 -33.34
N GLN A 350 -5.22 -21.29 -34.03
CA GLN A 350 -4.88 -21.64 -35.42
C GLN A 350 -5.10 -20.48 -36.38
N ALA A 351 -6.20 -19.73 -36.26
CA ALA A 351 -6.46 -18.56 -37.09
C ALA A 351 -5.44 -17.43 -36.89
N LEU A 352 -4.89 -17.30 -35.67
CA LEU A 352 -3.79 -16.38 -35.36
C LEU A 352 -2.41 -16.91 -35.82
N GLY A 353 -2.32 -18.17 -36.26
CA GLY A 353 -1.07 -18.82 -36.61
C GLY A 353 -0.16 -19.04 -35.41
N ILE A 354 -0.76 -19.30 -34.23
CA ILE A 354 0.01 -19.53 -33.00
C ILE A 354 0.63 -20.92 -33.04
N GLU A 355 1.96 -20.96 -33.07
CA GLU A 355 2.76 -22.17 -32.99
C GLU A 355 3.88 -21.97 -31.95
N MET A 356 4.08 -22.96 -31.08
CA MET A 356 5.17 -22.94 -30.11
C MET A 356 6.51 -23.19 -30.79
N ILE A 357 7.60 -22.69 -30.18
CA ILE A 357 8.93 -23.20 -30.52
C ILE A 357 8.99 -24.71 -30.22
N PRO A 358 9.49 -25.55 -31.16
CA PRO A 358 9.60 -26.99 -30.94
C PRO A 358 10.38 -27.31 -29.66
N GLY A 359 9.78 -28.10 -28.78
CA GLY A 359 10.42 -28.52 -27.53
C GLY A 359 10.46 -27.46 -26.43
N TYR A 360 9.72 -26.36 -26.57
CA TYR A 360 9.61 -25.37 -25.49
C TYR A 360 9.08 -26.03 -24.20
N GLN A 361 9.83 -25.81 -23.13
CA GLN A 361 9.43 -26.02 -21.74
C GLN A 361 9.97 -24.82 -20.96
N ASP A 362 9.18 -24.33 -20.00
CA ASP A 362 9.61 -23.31 -19.06
C ASP A 362 10.93 -23.75 -18.40
N PRO A 363 12.01 -22.94 -18.46
CA PRO A 363 13.34 -23.32 -18.00
C PRO A 363 13.44 -23.71 -16.53
N TYR A 364 12.50 -23.30 -15.68
CA TYR A 364 12.54 -23.53 -14.24
C TYR A 364 11.56 -24.60 -13.78
N SER A 365 10.38 -24.65 -14.38
CA SER A 365 9.29 -25.53 -13.98
C SER A 365 9.07 -26.71 -14.93
N GLY A 366 9.69 -26.70 -16.12
CA GLY A 366 9.53 -27.74 -17.14
C GLY A 366 8.13 -27.78 -17.76
N ARG A 367 7.31 -26.75 -17.52
CA ARG A 367 5.90 -26.68 -17.95
C ARG A 367 5.80 -26.21 -19.40
N VAL A 368 4.77 -26.67 -20.10
CA VAL A 368 4.41 -26.13 -21.43
C VAL A 368 3.63 -24.82 -21.29
N LEU A 369 3.48 -24.07 -22.37
CA LEU A 369 2.73 -22.83 -22.34
C LEU A 369 1.24 -23.06 -22.02
N THR A 370 0.68 -22.15 -21.24
CA THR A 370 -0.75 -22.04 -20.98
C THR A 370 -1.43 -21.08 -21.95
N ARG A 371 -2.75 -21.20 -22.11
CA ARG A 371 -3.53 -20.19 -22.84
C ARG A 371 -3.56 -18.85 -22.11
N GLY A 372 -3.43 -18.85 -20.79
CA GLY A 372 -3.27 -17.64 -19.97
C GLY A 372 -2.01 -16.85 -20.37
N GLU A 373 -0.87 -17.53 -20.52
CA GLU A 373 0.39 -16.90 -20.99
C GLU A 373 0.29 -16.42 -22.44
N ILE A 374 -0.41 -17.16 -23.31
CA ILE A 374 -0.72 -16.68 -24.67
C ILE A 374 -1.54 -15.39 -24.60
N GLY A 375 -2.60 -15.36 -23.79
CA GLY A 375 -3.43 -14.18 -23.57
C GLY A 375 -2.62 -12.98 -23.06
N CYS A 376 -1.69 -13.22 -22.13
CA CYS A 376 -0.76 -12.21 -21.65
C CYS A 376 0.09 -11.63 -22.80
N PHE A 377 0.74 -12.49 -23.59
CA PHE A 377 1.53 -12.06 -24.74
C PHE A 377 0.71 -11.23 -25.73
N LEU A 378 -0.48 -11.71 -26.12
CA LEU A 378 -1.35 -11.02 -27.06
C LEU A 378 -1.78 -9.64 -26.54
N SER A 379 -1.96 -9.50 -25.23
CA SER A 379 -2.29 -8.23 -24.57
C SER A 379 -1.15 -7.22 -24.69
N HIS A 380 0.09 -7.63 -24.41
CA HIS A 380 1.26 -6.77 -24.61
C HIS A 380 1.48 -6.44 -26.09
N HIS A 381 1.38 -7.44 -26.98
CA HIS A 381 1.49 -7.25 -28.42
C HIS A 381 0.49 -6.20 -28.93
N SER A 382 -0.76 -6.21 -28.45
CA SER A 382 -1.76 -5.19 -28.78
C SER A 382 -1.28 -3.77 -28.41
N THR A 383 -0.62 -3.58 -27.26
CA THR A 383 -0.07 -2.27 -26.90
C THR A 383 1.06 -1.82 -27.84
N TRP A 384 1.89 -2.75 -28.34
CA TRP A 384 2.95 -2.44 -29.30
C TRP A 384 2.37 -2.02 -30.65
N VAL A 385 1.33 -2.73 -31.12
CA VAL A 385 0.58 -2.38 -32.34
C VAL A 385 -0.01 -0.98 -32.18
N GLN A 386 -0.73 -0.71 -31.08
CA GLN A 386 -1.33 0.59 -30.82
C GLN A 386 -0.30 1.72 -30.79
N LEU A 387 0.87 1.49 -30.19
CA LEU A 387 1.96 2.46 -30.18
C LEU A 387 2.34 2.86 -31.61
N VAL A 388 2.61 1.88 -32.47
CA VAL A 388 3.04 2.11 -33.85
C VAL A 388 1.93 2.71 -34.71
N GLU A 389 0.72 2.14 -34.68
CA GLU A 389 -0.40 2.59 -35.52
C GLU A 389 -0.86 4.02 -35.17
N ARG A 390 -0.82 4.38 -33.88
CA ARG A 390 -1.17 5.74 -33.43
C ARG A 390 -0.02 6.73 -33.57
N GLY A 391 1.15 6.31 -34.04
CA GLY A 391 2.33 7.17 -34.19
C GLY A 391 2.86 7.73 -32.87
N LEU A 392 2.71 6.99 -31.77
CA LEU A 392 3.23 7.40 -30.45
C LEU A 392 4.75 7.27 -30.44
N SER A 393 5.44 8.14 -29.70
CA SER A 393 6.90 8.14 -29.58
C SER A 393 7.36 7.23 -28.43
N LYS A 394 6.73 7.35 -27.26
CA LYS A 394 7.04 6.53 -26.08
C LYS A 394 5.81 6.34 -25.19
N VAL A 395 5.67 5.13 -24.65
CA VAL A 395 4.55 4.77 -23.76
C VAL A 395 5.06 4.09 -22.50
N LEU A 396 4.24 4.08 -21.46
CA LEU A 396 4.40 3.24 -20.28
C LEU A 396 3.32 2.16 -20.30
N VAL A 397 3.70 0.89 -20.19
CA VAL A 397 2.78 -0.25 -20.09
C VAL A 397 2.79 -0.76 -18.66
N LEU A 398 1.60 -0.98 -18.08
CA LEU A 398 1.40 -1.44 -16.72
C LEU A 398 0.39 -2.59 -16.69
N GLU A 399 0.66 -3.63 -15.90
CA GLU A 399 -0.28 -4.70 -15.56
C GLU A 399 -1.22 -4.28 -14.41
N ASP A 400 -2.30 -5.03 -14.19
CA ASP A 400 -3.37 -4.66 -13.25
C ASP A 400 -3.19 -5.15 -11.81
N ASP A 401 -2.12 -5.90 -11.53
CA ASP A 401 -1.79 -6.51 -10.24
C ASP A 401 -0.47 -6.00 -9.65
N VAL A 402 -0.07 -4.79 -10.05
CA VAL A 402 1.09 -4.09 -9.48
C VAL A 402 0.75 -3.22 -8.27
N ARG A 403 1.78 -2.92 -7.48
CA ARG A 403 1.83 -1.88 -6.45
C ARG A 403 3.02 -0.95 -6.71
N PHE A 404 2.93 0.28 -6.21
CA PHE A 404 3.81 1.39 -6.56
C PHE A 404 4.70 1.80 -5.40
N GLU A 405 6.00 1.96 -5.67
CA GLU A 405 6.93 2.51 -4.71
C GLU A 405 6.64 3.98 -4.38
N PRO A 406 6.99 4.46 -3.17
CA PRO A 406 6.88 5.86 -2.83
C PRO A 406 7.58 6.74 -3.85
N ARG A 407 6.92 7.87 -4.13
CA ARG A 407 7.42 8.87 -5.08
C ARG A 407 7.55 8.35 -6.51
N PHE A 408 6.80 7.29 -6.86
CA PHE A 408 6.79 6.66 -8.19
C PHE A 408 6.82 7.69 -9.33
N LYS A 409 5.84 8.60 -9.35
CA LYS A 409 5.69 9.61 -10.42
C LYS A 409 6.95 10.46 -10.57
N ARG A 410 7.43 11.04 -9.47
CA ARG A 410 8.62 11.90 -9.46
C ARG A 410 9.87 11.13 -9.87
N ARG A 411 10.07 9.92 -9.33
CA ARG A 411 11.22 9.08 -9.66
C ARG A 411 11.23 8.70 -11.14
N MET A 412 10.07 8.33 -11.70
CA MET A 412 9.94 7.98 -13.12
C MET A 412 10.26 9.18 -14.02
N MET A 413 9.69 10.36 -13.70
CA MET A 413 9.97 11.59 -14.46
C MET A 413 11.45 11.95 -14.42
N THR A 414 12.10 11.90 -13.26
CA THR A 414 13.54 12.18 -13.13
C THR A 414 14.38 11.23 -13.99
N ILE A 415 14.09 9.93 -13.96
CA ILE A 415 14.83 8.95 -14.78
C ILE A 415 14.63 9.25 -16.28
N MET A 416 13.40 9.51 -16.72
CA MET A 416 13.13 9.80 -18.13
C MET A 416 13.76 11.11 -18.61
N GLU A 417 13.83 12.13 -17.75
CA GLU A 417 14.55 13.38 -18.03
C GLU A 417 16.05 13.15 -18.17
N GLU A 418 16.65 12.31 -17.33
CA GLU A 418 18.07 11.97 -17.41
C GLU A 418 18.38 11.14 -18.65
N VAL A 419 17.52 10.17 -19.00
CA VAL A 419 17.59 9.41 -20.26
C VAL A 419 17.61 10.34 -21.47
N GLU A 420 16.75 11.36 -21.48
CA GLU A 420 16.69 12.34 -22.56
C GLU A 420 17.94 13.24 -22.59
N LYS A 421 18.40 13.73 -21.44
CA LYS A 421 19.63 14.55 -21.32
C LYS A 421 20.88 13.79 -21.76
N ALA A 422 20.97 12.51 -21.43
CA ALA A 422 22.07 11.64 -21.84
C ALA A 422 21.99 11.23 -23.32
N GLN A 423 20.88 11.54 -24.01
CA GLN A 423 20.60 11.08 -25.37
C GLN A 423 20.75 9.56 -25.50
N LEU A 424 20.35 8.83 -24.46
CA LEU A 424 20.47 7.38 -24.42
C LEU A 424 19.59 6.77 -25.51
N ASP A 425 20.17 5.92 -26.34
CA ASP A 425 19.42 5.15 -27.33
C ASP A 425 18.83 3.89 -26.66
N TRP A 426 17.51 3.89 -26.45
CA TRP A 426 16.80 2.86 -25.69
C TRP A 426 15.54 2.38 -26.44
N ASP A 427 15.23 1.10 -26.27
CA ASP A 427 14.01 0.48 -26.82
C ASP A 427 13.02 0.15 -25.71
N LEU A 428 13.49 -0.40 -24.60
CA LEU A 428 12.68 -0.85 -23.47
C LEU A 428 13.36 -0.49 -22.14
N ILE A 429 12.59 0.01 -21.17
CA ILE A 429 13.05 0.21 -19.79
C ILE A 429 12.08 -0.48 -18.85
N TYR A 430 12.52 -1.54 -18.18
CA TYR A 430 11.73 -2.18 -17.13
C TYR A 430 11.54 -1.24 -15.93
N VAL A 431 10.30 -1.17 -15.45
CA VAL A 431 9.89 -0.40 -14.27
C VAL A 431 9.56 -1.33 -13.11
N GLY A 432 9.02 -2.52 -13.41
CA GLY A 432 8.89 -3.67 -12.51
C GLY A 432 9.14 -4.97 -13.26
N ARG A 433 9.95 -5.84 -12.67
CA ARG A 433 10.30 -7.18 -13.19
C ARG A 433 10.84 -8.06 -12.06
N LYS A 434 11.02 -9.35 -12.33
CA LYS A 434 11.83 -10.28 -11.54
C LYS A 434 13.18 -10.48 -12.19
N ARG A 435 14.24 -10.01 -11.55
CA ARG A 435 15.61 -10.28 -11.96
C ARG A 435 15.97 -11.73 -11.64
N MET A 436 16.34 -12.52 -12.65
CA MET A 436 16.63 -13.94 -12.47
C MET A 436 18.08 -14.20 -12.04
N GLN A 437 19.01 -13.31 -12.38
CA GLN A 437 20.40 -13.38 -11.94
C GLN A 437 20.69 -12.37 -10.81
N VAL A 438 20.57 -12.79 -9.56
CA VAL A 438 20.76 -11.90 -8.39
C VAL A 438 22.18 -11.88 -7.83
N ARG A 439 23.07 -12.79 -8.27
CA ARG A 439 24.42 -12.95 -7.68
C ARG A 439 25.37 -11.80 -7.98
N GLN A 440 25.22 -11.15 -9.13
CA GLN A 440 26.06 -10.04 -9.55
C GLN A 440 25.18 -8.83 -9.84
N PRO A 441 25.56 -7.62 -9.40
CA PRO A 441 24.83 -6.41 -9.75
C PRO A 441 24.87 -6.20 -11.25
N GLU A 442 23.76 -5.72 -11.81
CA GLU A 442 23.72 -5.30 -13.21
C GLU A 442 24.53 -4.01 -13.39
N ARG A 443 24.98 -3.79 -14.62
CA ARG A 443 25.85 -2.66 -14.96
C ARG A 443 25.05 -1.37 -15.01
N SER A 444 25.44 -0.37 -14.23
CA SER A 444 24.86 0.98 -14.29
C SER A 444 25.11 1.64 -15.65
N VAL A 445 24.11 2.38 -16.12
CA VAL A 445 24.22 3.19 -17.33
C VAL A 445 24.95 4.48 -17.01
N GLU A 446 26.01 4.78 -17.75
CA GLU A 446 26.78 6.01 -17.56
C GLU A 446 25.92 7.25 -17.91
N GLY A 447 25.93 8.25 -17.03
CA GLY A 447 25.20 9.51 -17.24
C GLY A 447 23.72 9.49 -16.88
N VAL A 448 23.16 8.34 -16.46
CA VAL A 448 21.76 8.22 -15.99
C VAL A 448 21.75 7.52 -14.64
N ASN A 449 21.29 8.22 -13.60
CA ASN A 449 21.18 7.66 -12.27
C ASN A 449 20.01 6.67 -12.21
N ASN A 450 20.14 5.67 -11.35
CA ASN A 450 19.08 4.68 -11.10
C ASN A 450 18.62 3.91 -12.35
N LEU A 451 19.53 3.72 -13.32
CA LEU A 451 19.31 2.93 -14.53
C LEU A 451 20.46 1.92 -14.73
N VAL A 452 20.10 0.69 -15.09
CA VAL A 452 21.06 -0.40 -15.37
C VAL A 452 20.74 -1.06 -16.72
N GLU A 453 21.75 -1.68 -17.35
CA GLU A 453 21.55 -2.61 -18.46
C GLU A 453 20.75 -3.82 -17.98
N ALA A 454 19.62 -4.14 -18.63
CA ALA A 454 18.79 -5.26 -18.21
C ALA A 454 19.46 -6.61 -18.54
N ASP A 455 19.43 -7.53 -17.59
CA ASP A 455 19.80 -8.93 -17.80
C ASP A 455 18.55 -9.84 -17.86
N TYR A 456 18.73 -11.16 -17.86
CA TYR A 456 17.64 -12.13 -17.89
C TYR A 456 16.59 -11.87 -16.80
N SER A 457 15.33 -11.72 -17.25
CA SER A 457 14.23 -11.16 -16.45
C SER A 457 12.95 -11.92 -16.70
N TYR A 458 12.19 -12.14 -15.64
CA TYR A 458 10.79 -12.59 -15.67
C TYR A 458 9.85 -11.45 -15.28
N TRP A 459 8.55 -11.66 -15.51
CA TRP A 459 7.47 -10.72 -15.24
C TRP A 459 7.53 -9.42 -16.05
N THR A 460 6.36 -8.99 -16.51
CA THR A 460 6.17 -7.76 -17.30
C THR A 460 5.31 -6.72 -16.58
N LEU A 461 5.38 -6.71 -15.24
CA LEU A 461 4.62 -5.83 -14.33
C LEU A 461 4.47 -4.39 -14.85
N GLY A 462 5.57 -3.82 -15.33
CA GLY A 462 5.51 -2.61 -16.13
C GLY A 462 6.84 -2.22 -16.77
N TYR A 463 6.75 -1.57 -17.93
CA TYR A 463 7.92 -1.11 -18.69
C TYR A 463 7.58 0.11 -19.56
N ALA A 464 8.55 0.99 -19.76
CA ALA A 464 8.50 1.99 -20.81
C ALA A 464 8.95 1.36 -22.14
N LEU A 465 8.30 1.74 -23.24
CA LEU A 465 8.60 1.25 -24.58
C LEU A 465 8.68 2.42 -25.57
N SER A 466 9.75 2.44 -26.36
CA SER A 466 9.92 3.41 -27.44
C SER A 466 9.27 2.91 -28.74
N ALA A 467 8.97 3.84 -29.65
CA ALA A 467 8.44 3.50 -30.97
C ALA A 467 9.38 2.59 -31.79
N GLN A 468 10.70 2.75 -31.61
CA GLN A 468 11.69 1.87 -32.23
C GLN A 468 11.61 0.46 -31.63
N GLY A 469 11.55 0.36 -30.30
CA GLY A 469 11.40 -0.90 -29.60
C GLY A 469 10.16 -1.67 -30.03
N ALA A 470 9.00 -1.00 -30.08
CA ALA A 470 7.76 -1.62 -30.56
C ALA A 470 7.88 -2.17 -31.99
N ARG A 471 8.49 -1.42 -32.92
CA ARG A 471 8.72 -1.90 -34.29
C ARG A 471 9.63 -3.14 -34.34
N LYS A 472 10.69 -3.19 -33.53
CA LYS A 472 11.57 -4.36 -33.42
C LYS A 472 10.82 -5.59 -32.90
N LEU A 473 10.03 -5.42 -31.84
CA LEU A 473 9.23 -6.50 -31.26
C LEU A 473 8.18 -7.05 -32.24
N LEU A 474 7.49 -6.17 -32.97
CA LEU A 474 6.50 -6.57 -33.99
C LEU A 474 7.15 -7.25 -35.20
N ALA A 475 8.32 -6.77 -35.63
CA ALA A 475 9.06 -7.35 -36.76
C ALA A 475 9.56 -8.78 -36.47
N ALA A 476 9.67 -9.17 -35.20
CA ALA A 476 10.09 -10.51 -34.80
C ALA A 476 9.10 -11.61 -35.20
N GLN A 477 7.84 -11.27 -35.50
CA GLN A 477 6.77 -12.20 -35.89
C GLN A 477 6.65 -13.40 -34.94
N ALA A 478 6.42 -13.12 -33.66
CA ALA A 478 6.50 -14.13 -32.61
C ALA A 478 5.38 -15.19 -32.62
N PHE A 479 4.27 -14.97 -33.33
CA PHE A 479 3.10 -15.86 -33.23
C PHE A 479 3.39 -17.29 -33.70
N ASN A 480 4.17 -17.49 -34.76
CA ASN A 480 4.52 -18.83 -35.26
C ASN A 480 5.75 -19.46 -34.57
N LYS A 481 6.25 -18.85 -33.49
CA LYS A 481 7.40 -19.30 -32.71
C LYS A 481 7.29 -18.77 -31.28
N MET A 482 6.12 -19.01 -30.70
CA MET A 482 5.69 -18.35 -29.49
C MET A 482 6.47 -18.80 -28.26
N LEU A 483 6.77 -17.82 -27.42
CA LEU A 483 7.28 -17.94 -26.06
C LEU A 483 6.38 -17.08 -25.16
N PRO A 484 6.35 -17.29 -23.83
CA PRO A 484 5.80 -16.30 -22.92
C PRO A 484 6.45 -14.94 -23.16
N VAL A 485 5.73 -13.85 -22.89
CA VAL A 485 6.23 -12.49 -23.17
C VAL A 485 7.52 -12.18 -22.41
N ASP A 486 7.64 -12.67 -21.18
CA ASP A 486 8.81 -12.47 -20.33
C ASP A 486 10.00 -13.38 -20.67
N GLU A 487 9.82 -14.40 -21.53
CA GLU A 487 10.93 -15.12 -22.18
C GLU A 487 11.29 -14.51 -23.53
N PHE A 488 10.28 -14.09 -24.29
CA PHE A 488 10.46 -13.45 -25.60
C PHE A 488 11.26 -12.15 -25.50
N LEU A 489 10.95 -11.28 -24.53
CA LEU A 489 11.65 -10.01 -24.38
C LEU A 489 13.17 -10.23 -24.16
N PRO A 490 13.65 -11.04 -23.19
CA PRO A 490 15.07 -11.38 -23.05
C PRO A 490 15.73 -11.98 -24.28
N VAL A 491 15.01 -12.76 -25.08
CA VAL A 491 15.53 -13.22 -26.37
C VAL A 491 15.82 -12.02 -27.26
N MET A 492 14.90 -11.07 -27.39
CA MET A 492 15.05 -9.91 -28.28
C MET A 492 16.18 -8.95 -27.88
N PHE A 493 16.58 -8.89 -26.61
CA PHE A 493 17.76 -8.14 -26.16
C PHE A 493 18.99 -9.02 -25.85
N ASN A 494 19.00 -10.26 -26.37
CA ASN A 494 20.15 -11.16 -26.36
C ASN A 494 20.68 -11.52 -24.96
N LYS A 495 19.79 -11.72 -23.99
CA LYS A 495 20.10 -12.08 -22.59
C LYS A 495 19.38 -13.34 -22.11
N HIS A 496 18.73 -14.08 -22.98
CA HIS A 496 18.08 -15.34 -22.62
C HIS A 496 19.14 -16.46 -22.40
N PRO A 497 19.00 -17.34 -21.39
CA PRO A 497 20.01 -18.37 -21.10
C PRO A 497 20.00 -19.54 -22.10
N ASN A 498 18.86 -19.81 -22.73
CA ASN A 498 18.72 -20.86 -23.75
C ASN A 498 19.06 -20.33 -25.16
N SER A 499 20.17 -20.78 -25.73
CA SER A 499 20.61 -20.42 -27.08
C SER A 499 19.70 -20.95 -28.18
N ASP A 500 19.01 -22.07 -27.96
CA ASP A 500 18.14 -22.68 -28.96
C ASP A 500 16.93 -21.77 -29.18
N PHE A 501 16.31 -21.29 -28.10
CA PHE A 501 15.21 -20.32 -28.19
C PHE A 501 15.64 -19.04 -28.89
N MET A 502 16.85 -18.53 -28.58
CA MET A 502 17.39 -17.33 -29.22
C MET A 502 17.60 -17.50 -30.72
N SER A 503 17.97 -18.70 -31.18
CA SER A 503 18.26 -18.98 -32.60
C SER A 503 17.05 -18.77 -33.53
N HIS A 504 15.83 -18.81 -32.98
CA HIS A 504 14.59 -18.59 -33.74
C HIS A 504 14.29 -17.11 -34.02
N PHE A 505 15.03 -16.17 -33.40
CA PHE A 505 14.78 -14.74 -33.53
C PHE A 505 16.04 -14.01 -33.96
N GLU A 506 15.95 -13.28 -35.08
CA GLU A 506 16.96 -12.33 -35.55
C GLU A 506 16.24 -11.15 -36.23
N PRO A 507 16.74 -9.90 -36.09
CA PRO A 507 17.84 -9.49 -35.22
C PRO A 507 17.44 -9.42 -33.74
N ARG A 508 18.36 -9.78 -32.83
CA ARG A 508 18.20 -9.62 -31.36
C ARG A 508 18.88 -8.35 -30.84
N ASP A 509 18.49 -7.20 -31.39
CA ASP A 509 19.14 -5.90 -31.15
C ASP A 509 18.30 -4.92 -30.30
N LEU A 510 17.34 -5.43 -29.53
CA LEU A 510 16.53 -4.61 -28.62
C LEU A 510 17.43 -4.06 -27.49
N LYS A 511 17.45 -2.74 -27.30
CA LYS A 511 18.21 -2.06 -26.24
C LYS A 511 17.38 -1.97 -24.98
N ALA A 512 17.56 -2.94 -24.08
CA ALA A 512 16.80 -3.06 -22.84
C ALA A 512 17.58 -2.58 -21.62
N PHE A 513 16.91 -1.77 -20.80
CA PHE A 513 17.39 -1.26 -19.52
C PHE A 513 16.37 -1.54 -18.42
N SER A 514 16.72 -1.26 -17.17
CA SER A 514 15.83 -1.35 -16.02
C SER A 514 16.10 -0.22 -15.06
N VAL A 515 15.05 0.32 -14.44
CA VAL A 515 15.22 1.20 -13.28
C VAL A 515 15.78 0.40 -12.11
N GLU A 516 16.63 1.01 -11.29
CA GLU A 516 17.25 0.40 -10.11
C GLU A 516 17.37 1.43 -8.97
N PRO A 517 16.71 1.25 -7.81
CA PRO A 517 15.84 0.12 -7.49
C PRO A 517 14.50 0.20 -8.25
N LEU A 518 13.85 -0.95 -8.42
CA LEU A 518 12.55 -1.09 -9.08
C LEU A 518 11.51 -0.14 -8.49
N LEU A 519 10.56 0.26 -9.33
CA LEU A 519 9.48 1.20 -8.99
C LEU A 519 8.12 0.53 -8.84
N LEU A 520 8.01 -0.72 -9.32
CA LEU A 520 6.80 -1.53 -9.27
C LEU A 520 7.14 -2.92 -8.76
N TYR A 521 6.23 -3.45 -7.96
CA TYR A 521 6.27 -4.81 -7.43
C TYR A 521 4.90 -5.46 -7.62
N PRO A 522 4.80 -6.81 -7.62
CA PRO A 522 3.49 -7.43 -7.65
C PRO A 522 2.79 -7.18 -6.31
N THR A 523 1.46 -7.16 -6.34
CA THR A 523 0.63 -7.09 -5.13
C THR A 523 0.72 -8.37 -4.30
N HIS A 524 0.86 -9.49 -4.99
CA HIS A 524 0.88 -10.83 -4.44
C HIS A 524 1.88 -11.69 -5.20
N TYR A 525 2.39 -12.72 -4.55
CA TYR A 525 3.28 -13.71 -5.18
C TYR A 525 2.54 -15.04 -5.40
N THR A 526 2.88 -15.77 -6.47
CA THR A 526 2.35 -17.11 -6.72
C THR A 526 2.54 -18.01 -5.48
N GLY A 527 1.45 -18.66 -5.05
CA GLY A 527 1.42 -19.51 -3.85
C GLY A 527 0.99 -18.79 -2.57
N GLU A 528 0.78 -17.46 -2.57
CA GLU A 528 0.20 -16.76 -1.43
C GLU A 528 -1.28 -17.16 -1.20
N PRO A 529 -1.70 -17.38 0.05
CA PRO A 529 -3.08 -17.77 0.35
C PRO A 529 -4.10 -16.77 -0.19
N GLY A 530 -5.05 -17.25 -1.00
CA GLY A 530 -6.12 -16.43 -1.58
C GLY A 530 -5.76 -15.73 -2.89
N TYR A 531 -4.49 -15.77 -3.32
CA TYR A 531 -4.09 -15.27 -4.63
C TYR A 531 -4.31 -16.35 -5.71
N VAL A 532 -4.77 -15.93 -6.89
CA VAL A 532 -4.94 -16.77 -8.07
C VAL A 532 -4.31 -16.06 -9.26
N SER A 533 -3.39 -16.75 -9.93
CA SER A 533 -2.75 -16.26 -11.15
C SER A 533 -3.60 -16.58 -12.38
N ASP A 534 -4.04 -15.55 -13.11
CA ASP A 534 -4.85 -15.73 -14.34
C ASP A 534 -4.03 -16.27 -15.51
N THR A 535 -2.70 -16.14 -15.48
CA THR A 535 -1.81 -16.75 -16.47
C THR A 535 -1.60 -18.24 -16.17
N GLU A 536 -1.37 -18.60 -14.91
CA GLU A 536 -1.06 -19.98 -14.53
C GLU A 536 -2.30 -20.87 -14.35
N THR A 537 -3.48 -20.27 -14.12
CA THR A 537 -4.76 -21.00 -13.93
C THR A 537 -5.64 -20.90 -15.17
N SER A 538 -5.39 -21.71 -16.20
CA SER A 538 -6.18 -21.78 -17.43
C SER A 538 -6.22 -23.20 -17.99
N THR A 539 -5.78 -23.41 -19.23
CA THR A 539 -5.56 -24.73 -19.84
C THR A 539 -4.22 -24.70 -20.56
N ILE A 540 -3.65 -25.87 -20.87
CA ILE A 540 -2.48 -25.92 -21.75
C ILE A 540 -2.85 -25.44 -23.16
N TRP A 541 -1.84 -24.99 -23.91
CA TRP A 541 -2.05 -24.31 -25.18
C TRP A 541 -2.72 -25.19 -26.26
N ASP A 542 -2.37 -26.48 -26.35
CA ASP A 542 -2.79 -27.40 -27.40
C ASP A 542 -3.97 -28.32 -27.01
N ASP A 543 -4.40 -28.31 -25.75
CA ASP A 543 -5.52 -29.10 -25.26
C ASP A 543 -6.37 -28.33 -24.24
N GLU A 544 -7.61 -27.99 -24.64
CA GLU A 544 -8.59 -27.30 -23.80
C GLU A 544 -9.16 -28.17 -22.68
N ALA A 545 -9.04 -29.50 -22.77
CA ALA A 545 -9.52 -30.41 -21.73
C ALA A 545 -8.56 -30.49 -20.53
N THR A 546 -7.30 -30.08 -20.72
CA THR A 546 -6.27 -30.15 -19.69
C THR A 546 -6.13 -28.80 -18.97
N ALA A 547 -6.86 -28.67 -17.85
CA ALA A 547 -6.82 -27.50 -16.98
C ALA A 547 -5.49 -27.38 -16.23
N THR A 548 -5.07 -26.15 -15.96
CA THR A 548 -3.88 -25.84 -15.15
C THR A 548 -4.29 -25.16 -13.84
N ASP A 549 -3.64 -25.53 -12.73
CA ASP A 549 -3.75 -24.91 -11.38
C ASP A 549 -2.34 -24.79 -10.80
N TRP A 550 -1.42 -24.32 -11.64
CA TRP A 550 0.00 -24.46 -11.38
C TRP A 550 0.53 -23.46 -10.35
N ASP A 551 -0.27 -22.44 -10.01
CA ASP A 551 -0.01 -21.53 -8.90
C ASP A 551 -0.12 -22.19 -7.52
N ARG A 552 -0.79 -23.36 -7.42
CA ARG A 552 -0.99 -24.10 -6.17
C ARG A 552 -0.02 -25.26 -5.94
N HIS A 553 0.82 -25.60 -6.92
CA HIS A 553 1.72 -26.76 -6.86
C HIS A 553 3.19 -26.33 -6.87
N VAL A 554 3.58 -25.44 -5.95
CA VAL A 554 5.01 -25.25 -5.64
C VAL A 554 5.46 -26.42 -4.76
N THR A 555 5.80 -27.54 -5.39
CA THR A 555 6.41 -28.68 -4.71
C THR A 555 7.88 -28.38 -4.43
N GLY A 556 8.25 -28.34 -3.14
CA GLY A 556 9.54 -28.85 -2.65
C GLY A 556 10.77 -27.94 -2.68
N ASP A 557 10.98 -27.13 -3.72
CA ASP A 557 12.19 -26.29 -3.78
C ASP A 557 11.87 -24.86 -3.37
N SER A 558 12.28 -24.53 -2.14
CA SER A 558 12.27 -23.16 -1.65
C SER A 558 13.05 -22.28 -2.63
N PRO A 559 12.46 -21.18 -3.15
CA PRO A 559 13.20 -20.28 -4.00
C PRO A 559 14.42 -19.73 -3.23
N PRO A 560 15.54 -19.44 -3.91
CA PRO A 560 16.73 -18.89 -3.26
C PRO A 560 16.38 -17.62 -2.46
N PRO A 561 17.19 -17.24 -1.45
CA PRO A 561 16.78 -16.31 -0.38
C PRO A 561 16.25 -14.94 -0.83
N ALA A 562 16.44 -14.55 -2.10
CA ALA A 562 15.87 -13.33 -2.67
C ALA A 562 14.34 -13.34 -2.81
N ALA A 563 13.67 -14.49 -2.73
CA ALA A 563 12.20 -14.59 -2.85
C ALA A 563 11.47 -14.60 -1.50
N ARG A 564 12.21 -14.55 -0.39
CA ARG A 564 11.66 -14.32 0.96
C ARG A 564 12.10 -12.97 1.51
N SER A 565 12.43 -12.01 0.64
CA SER A 565 12.39 -10.62 1.07
C SER A 565 10.94 -10.34 1.45
N THR A 566 10.67 -10.36 2.76
CA THR A 566 9.49 -9.75 3.35
C THR A 566 9.27 -8.38 2.71
N ARG A 567 8.02 -7.86 2.72
CA ARG A 567 7.65 -6.53 2.21
C ARG A 567 8.65 -5.39 2.58
N ASP A 568 9.51 -5.62 3.58
CA ASP A 568 10.50 -4.71 4.16
C ASP A 568 11.99 -4.93 3.75
N GLU A 569 12.35 -5.90 2.91
CA GLU A 569 13.76 -6.14 2.50
C GLU A 569 14.16 -5.44 1.17
N LEU A 570 13.36 -4.47 0.72
CA LEU A 570 13.62 -3.59 -0.45
C LEU A 570 13.74 -2.12 -0.06
#